data_AF-A0A6J5A402-F1
#
_entry.id   AF-A0A6J5A402-F1
#
_cell.length_a   1.000
_cell.length_b   1.000
_cell.length_c   1.000
_cell.angle_alpha   90.00
_cell.angle_beta   90.00
_cell.angle_gamma   90.00
#
_symmetry.space_group_name_H-M   'P 1'
#
loop_
_entity.id
_entity.type
_entity.pdbx_description
1 polymer ?
#
loop_
_entity_poly.entity_id
_entity_poly.type
_entity_poly.pdbx_seq_one_letter_code
_entity_poly.pdbx_strand_id
1 'polypeptide(L)'
;MTIVVYAANARTLWETIQADIAPINARTTTSGNSWRKDDSGRATKIYRATPTGQHDERAYFVGTVRTGQLMLLDLLPGSEALTWPLFGALHGHLSGMLLATYPDAILSLNLFPNKPTDA
;
A
#
# COMPACT_ATOMS: atom_id res chain seq x y z
N MET A 1 -3.99 -5.96 -9.13
CA MET A 1 -3.30 -7.03 -8.36
C MET A 1 -3.49 -6.77 -6.88
N THR A 2 -3.57 -7.85 -6.11
CA THR A 2 -3.82 -7.83 -4.66
C THR A 2 -2.62 -8.43 -3.95
N ILE A 3 -2.17 -7.81 -2.87
CA ILE A 3 -1.30 -8.45 -1.89
C ILE A 3 -2.19 -9.09 -0.84
N VAL A 4 -2.11 -10.40 -0.72
CA VAL A 4 -2.76 -11.15 0.35
C VAL A 4 -1.78 -11.25 1.51
N VAL A 5 -2.13 -10.63 2.63
CA VAL A 5 -1.31 -10.61 3.84
C VAL A 5 -1.98 -11.50 4.88
N TYR A 6 -1.28 -12.56 5.29
CA TYR A 6 -1.65 -13.36 6.44
C TYR A 6 -0.87 -12.86 7.65
N ALA A 7 -1.58 -12.42 8.68
CA ALA A 7 -1.03 -11.82 9.87
C ALA A 7 -1.52 -12.56 11.12
N ALA A 8 -0.77 -12.45 12.22
CA ALA A 8 -1.23 -12.96 13.51
C ALA A 8 -2.54 -12.30 13.94
N ASN A 9 -2.67 -10.99 13.67
CA ASN A 9 -3.88 -10.20 13.82
C ASN A 9 -3.94 -9.14 12.71
N ALA A 10 -4.79 -9.37 11.70
CA ALA A 10 -4.91 -8.51 10.53
C ALA A 10 -5.47 -7.13 10.84
N ARG A 11 -6.37 -7.02 11.82
CA ARG A 11 -6.94 -5.73 12.22
C ARG A 11 -5.88 -4.85 12.86
N THR A 12 -5.18 -5.40 13.85
CA THR A 12 -4.10 -4.67 14.53
C THR A 12 -3.00 -4.30 13.54
N LEU A 13 -2.61 -5.21 12.64
CA LEU A 13 -1.63 -4.88 11.59
C LEU A 13 -2.08 -3.71 10.72
N TRP A 14 -3.34 -3.71 10.28
CA TRP A 14 -3.86 -2.62 9.45
C TRP A 14 -3.88 -1.29 10.20
N GLU A 15 -4.34 -1.27 11.45
CA GLU A 15 -4.34 -0.09 12.32
C GLU A 15 -2.91 0.44 12.54
N THR A 16 -1.93 -0.45 12.75
CA THR A 16 -0.51 -0.09 12.86
C THR A 16 0.04 0.50 11.56
N ILE A 17 -0.20 -0.13 10.41
CA ILE A 17 0.23 0.41 9.10
C ILE A 17 -0.33 1.82 8.88
N GLN A 18 -1.60 2.04 9.22
CA GLN A 18 -2.21 3.36 9.13
C GLN A 18 -1.57 4.36 10.09
N ALA A 19 -1.22 3.96 11.31
CA ALA A 19 -0.60 4.86 12.28
C ALA A 19 0.82 5.26 11.87
N ASP A 20 1.59 4.33 11.31
CA ASP A 20 3.00 4.54 10.95
C ASP A 20 3.19 5.34 9.66
N ILE A 21 2.18 5.36 8.77
CA ILE A 21 2.23 6.12 7.53
C ILE A 21 1.77 7.56 7.75
N ALA A 22 2.63 8.51 7.38
CA ALA A 22 2.33 9.93 7.51
C ALA A 22 1.16 10.37 6.60
N PRO A 23 0.32 11.32 7.06
CA PRO A 23 -0.73 11.91 6.24
C PRO A 23 -0.19 12.54 4.94
N ILE A 24 -1.01 12.54 3.89
CA ILE A 24 -0.66 13.07 2.57
C ILE A 24 -0.41 14.59 2.57
N ASN A 25 -1.01 15.31 3.52
CA ASN A 25 -0.85 16.76 3.68
C ASN A 25 0.27 17.14 4.68
N ALA A 26 1.00 16.17 5.25
CA ALA A 26 2.07 16.46 6.18
C ALA A 26 3.29 17.04 5.46
N ARG A 27 3.93 18.05 6.07
CA ARG A 27 5.16 18.68 5.55
C ARG A 27 6.27 17.64 5.37
N THR A 28 7.00 17.73 4.26
CA THR A 28 8.01 16.75 3.84
C THR A 28 9.34 16.99 4.55
N THR A 29 9.89 15.97 5.21
CA THR A 29 11.26 15.99 5.75
C THR A 29 12.12 14.82 5.26
N THR A 30 11.54 13.88 4.50
CA THR A 30 12.20 12.62 4.16
C THR A 30 12.86 12.66 2.80
N SER A 31 14.15 12.30 2.74
CA SER A 31 14.85 11.97 1.49
C SER A 31 14.50 10.53 1.08
N GLY A 32 14.03 10.35 -0.15
CA GLY A 32 13.74 9.03 -0.73
C GLY A 32 12.26 8.71 -0.90
N ASN A 33 11.97 7.53 -1.45
CA ASN A 33 10.60 7.06 -1.62
C ASN A 33 9.98 6.73 -0.26
N SER A 34 8.82 7.29 0.02
CA SER A 34 8.05 7.01 1.24
C SER A 34 6.60 6.66 0.89
N TRP A 35 5.82 6.22 1.86
CA TRP A 35 4.38 6.02 1.70
C TRP A 35 3.63 7.15 2.42
N ARG A 36 2.48 7.54 1.87
CA ARG A 36 1.59 8.57 2.43
C ARG A 36 0.17 8.04 2.47
N LYS A 37 -0.60 8.46 3.46
CA LYS A 37 -2.00 8.05 3.59
C LYS A 37 -2.98 9.20 3.44
N ASP A 38 -4.10 8.91 2.83
CA ASP A 38 -5.29 9.76 2.82
C ASP A 38 -6.45 8.99 3.44
N ASP A 39 -6.88 9.47 4.61
CA ASP A 39 -7.99 8.91 5.38
C ASP A 39 -9.26 9.78 5.27
N SER A 40 -9.25 10.83 4.45
CA SER A 40 -10.37 11.79 4.35
C SER A 40 -11.60 11.23 3.61
N GLY A 41 -11.42 10.12 2.89
CA GLY A 41 -12.47 9.46 2.11
C GLY A 41 -13.18 8.34 2.86
N ARG A 42 -13.90 7.51 2.09
CA ARG A 42 -14.59 6.31 2.61
C ARG A 42 -13.63 5.17 2.99
N ALA A 43 -12.41 5.20 2.47
CA ALA A 43 -11.39 4.20 2.73
C ALA A 43 -10.02 4.87 2.76
N THR A 44 -9.14 4.37 3.64
CA THR A 44 -7.74 4.78 3.67
C THR A 44 -7.05 4.38 2.39
N LYS A 45 -6.47 5.38 1.71
CA LYS A 45 -5.65 5.19 0.52
C LYS A 45 -4.19 5.42 0.86
N ILE A 46 -3.31 4.50 0.46
CA ILE A 46 -1.87 4.60 0.65
C ILE A 46 -1.21 4.87 -0.71
N TYR A 47 -0.62 6.05 -0.86
CA TYR A 47 0.08 6.51 -2.06
C TYR A 47 1.58 6.40 -1.88
N ARG A 48 2.30 6.13 -2.97
CA ARG A 48 3.76 6.26 -2.98
C ARG A 48 4.12 7.74 -3.08
N ALA A 49 4.85 8.27 -2.11
CA ALA A 49 5.52 9.56 -2.23
C ALA A 49 6.88 9.39 -2.88
N THR A 50 7.07 10.16 -3.95
CA THR A 50 8.36 10.29 -4.65
C THR A 50 9.33 11.14 -3.81
N PRO A 51 10.64 11.11 -4.11
CA PRO A 51 11.64 11.85 -3.32
C PRO A 51 11.46 13.37 -3.35
N THR A 52 10.72 13.92 -4.32
CA THR A 52 10.39 15.35 -4.37
C THR A 52 9.31 15.75 -3.37
N GLY A 53 8.77 14.78 -2.62
CA GLY A 53 7.66 15.00 -1.70
C GLY A 53 6.28 14.95 -2.36
N GLN A 54 6.21 14.79 -3.67
CA GLN A 54 4.96 14.62 -4.41
C GLN A 54 4.49 13.17 -4.33
N HIS A 55 3.21 12.95 -4.06
CA HIS A 55 2.59 11.63 -4.13
C HIS A 55 2.21 11.26 -5.55
N ASP A 56 2.29 9.97 -5.85
CA ASP A 56 1.91 9.40 -7.13
C ASP A 56 0.40 9.17 -7.15
N GLU A 57 -0.35 10.12 -7.72
CA GLU A 57 -1.81 10.02 -7.85
C GLU A 57 -2.26 9.00 -8.89
N ARG A 58 -1.34 8.42 -9.67
CA ARG A 58 -1.69 7.46 -10.72
C ARG A 58 -2.08 6.10 -10.14
N ALA A 59 -1.68 5.80 -8.90
CA ALA A 59 -2.07 4.57 -8.23
C ALA A 59 -1.97 4.64 -6.71
N TYR A 60 -2.83 3.87 -6.02
CA TYR A 60 -2.84 3.79 -4.56
C TYR A 60 -3.27 2.41 -4.08
N PHE A 61 -2.88 2.07 -2.85
CA PHE A 61 -3.31 0.84 -2.18
C PHE A 61 -4.47 1.11 -1.23
N VAL A 62 -5.42 0.18 -1.16
CA VAL A 62 -6.49 0.14 -0.14
C VAL A 62 -6.41 -1.16 0.63
N GLY A 63 -6.46 -1.08 1.96
CA GLY A 63 -6.49 -2.23 2.84
C GLY A 63 -7.91 -2.67 3.19
N THR A 64 -8.17 -3.97 3.10
CA THR A 64 -9.41 -4.61 3.55
C THR A 64 -9.09 -5.77 4.47
N VAL A 65 -9.51 -5.69 5.74
CA VAL A 65 -9.45 -6.83 6.66
C VAL A 65 -10.62 -7.76 6.35
N ARG A 66 -10.33 -8.99 5.92
CA ARG A 66 -11.33 -10.00 5.55
C ARG A 66 -11.70 -10.90 6.72
N THR A 67 -10.71 -11.30 7.52
CA THR A 67 -10.89 -12.14 8.72
C THR A 67 -9.91 -11.70 9.81
N GLY A 68 -9.91 -12.36 10.97
CA GLY A 68 -8.97 -12.07 12.06
C GLY A 68 -7.48 -12.16 11.65
N GLN A 69 -7.14 -12.94 10.62
CA GLN A 69 -5.77 -13.13 10.16
C GLN A 69 -5.52 -12.69 8.72
N LEU A 70 -6.58 -12.43 7.94
CA LEU A 70 -6.47 -12.13 6.52
C LEU A 70 -6.72 -10.65 6.22
N MET A 71 -5.75 -10.00 5.59
CA MET A 71 -5.86 -8.66 5.02
C MET A 71 -5.53 -8.70 3.53
N LEU A 72 -6.26 -7.90 2.75
CA LEU A 72 -5.97 -7.65 1.34
C LEU A 72 -5.49 -6.23 1.17
N LEU A 73 -4.44 -6.01 0.38
CA LEU A 73 -4.01 -4.70 -0.08
C LEU A 73 -4.15 -4.66 -1.60
N ASP A 74 -5.14 -3.92 -2.07
CA ASP A 74 -5.47 -3.82 -3.50
C ASP A 74 -4.83 -2.57 -4.09
N LEU A 75 -4.00 -2.73 -5.13
CA LEU A 75 -3.53 -1.59 -5.92
C LEU A 75 -4.58 -1.20 -6.95
N LEU A 76 -5.07 0.02 -6.83
CA LEU A 76 -6.08 0.60 -7.69
C LEU A 76 -5.46 1.74 -8.51
N PRO A 77 -5.88 1.92 -9.78
CA PRO A 77 -5.54 3.12 -10.53
C PRO A 77 -6.19 4.34 -9.87
N GLY A 78 -5.50 5.47 -9.92
CA GLY A 78 -6.02 6.76 -9.49
C GLY A 78 -6.45 7.60 -10.68
N SER A 79 -5.73 8.69 -10.94
CA SER A 79 -6.07 9.65 -12.00
C SER A 79 -5.71 9.19 -13.41
N GLU A 80 -4.80 8.23 -13.56
CA GLU A 80 -4.29 7.77 -14.86
C GLU A 80 -4.24 6.23 -14.96
N ALA A 81 -4.11 5.72 -16.18
CA ALA A 81 -3.93 4.30 -16.43
C ALA A 81 -2.59 3.80 -15.87
N LEU A 82 -2.64 2.68 -15.15
CA LEU A 82 -1.47 2.09 -14.49
C LEU A 82 -0.74 1.11 -15.41
N THR A 83 0.46 1.47 -15.86
CA THR A 83 1.28 0.61 -16.73
C THR A 83 1.87 -0.58 -15.98
N TRP A 84 2.07 -1.72 -16.65
CA TRP A 84 2.59 -2.95 -16.03
C TRP A 84 3.95 -2.80 -15.32
N PRO A 85 4.94 -2.06 -15.85
CA PRO A 85 6.20 -1.84 -15.13
C PRO A 85 6.02 -1.04 -13.84
N LEU A 86 5.24 0.05 -13.87
CA LEU A 86 4.94 0.84 -12.68
C LEU A 86 4.15 0.01 -11.68
N PHE A 87 3.20 -0.76 -12.17
CA PHE A 87 2.40 -1.71 -11.41
C PHE A 87 3.28 -2.66 -10.58
N GLY A 88 4.22 -3.36 -11.24
CA GLY A 88 5.12 -4.32 -10.59
C GLY A 88 6.08 -3.64 -9.60
N ALA A 89 6.60 -2.46 -9.96
CA ALA A 89 7.45 -1.68 -9.07
C ALA A 89 6.71 -1.31 -7.79
N LEU A 90 5.48 -0.78 -7.86
CA LEU A 90 4.70 -0.37 -6.68
C LEU A 90 4.42 -1.56 -5.74
N HIS A 91 4.11 -2.74 -6.29
CA HIS A 91 3.95 -3.96 -5.49
C HIS A 91 5.22 -4.39 -4.79
N GLY A 92 6.35 -4.41 -5.51
CA GLY A 92 7.64 -4.76 -4.94
C GLY A 92 8.03 -3.83 -3.79
N HIS A 93 7.83 -2.52 -3.96
CA HIS A 93 8.11 -1.54 -2.90
C HIS A 93 7.19 -1.72 -1.69
N LEU A 94 5.88 -1.95 -1.90
CA LEU A 94 4.96 -2.09 -0.78
C LEU A 94 5.24 -3.39 -0.01
N SER A 95 5.44 -4.50 -0.72
CA SER A 95 5.76 -5.79 -0.10
C SER A 95 7.09 -5.75 0.66
N GLY A 96 8.10 -5.12 0.06
CA GLY A 96 9.39 -4.91 0.71
C GLY A 96 9.27 -4.07 1.98
N MET A 97 8.48 -2.99 1.95
CA MET A 97 8.20 -2.18 3.13
C MET A 97 7.48 -3.00 4.21
N LEU A 98 6.45 -3.76 3.85
CA LEU A 98 5.70 -4.58 4.79
C LEU A 98 6.58 -5.61 5.51
N LEU A 99 7.43 -6.31 4.76
CA LEU A 99 8.34 -7.32 5.32
C LEU A 99 9.49 -6.71 6.11
N ALA A 100 9.96 -5.52 5.75
CA ALA A 100 11.03 -4.83 6.46
C ALA A 100 10.54 -4.18 7.76
N THR A 101 9.33 -3.62 7.75
CA THR A 101 8.78 -2.84 8.87
C THR A 101 7.97 -3.69 9.84
N TYR A 102 7.28 -4.73 9.37
CA TYR A 102 6.39 -5.57 10.20
C TYR A 102 6.72 -7.08 10.12
N PRO A 103 8.00 -7.50 10.25
CA PRO A 103 8.40 -8.89 10.04
C PRO A 103 7.70 -9.86 11.01
N ASP A 104 7.49 -9.46 12.26
CA ASP A 104 6.91 -10.32 13.30
C ASP A 104 5.38 -10.41 13.24
N ALA A 105 4.73 -9.44 12.59
CA ALA A 105 3.28 -9.40 12.47
C ALA A 105 2.78 -10.19 11.24
N ILE A 106 3.63 -10.37 10.22
CA ILE A 106 3.30 -11.00 8.95
C ILE A 106 3.77 -12.45 8.97
N LEU A 107 2.82 -13.38 8.91
CA LEU A 107 3.07 -14.81 8.83
C LEU A 107 3.33 -15.26 7.38
N SER A 108 2.63 -14.66 6.42
CA SER A 108 2.92 -14.85 5.00
C SER A 108 2.40 -13.68 4.15
N LEU A 109 3.03 -13.48 3.00
CA LEU A 109 2.64 -12.49 2.02
C LEU A 109 2.61 -13.14 0.64
N ASN A 110 1.46 -13.10 -0.03
CA ASN A 110 1.27 -13.65 -1.36
C ASN A 110 0.88 -12.55 -2.35
N LEU A 111 1.59 -12.49 -3.47
CA LEU A 111 1.40 -11.51 -4.52
C LEU A 111 0.58 -12.14 -5.65
N PHE A 112 -0.60 -11.58 -5.93
CA PHE A 112 -1.49 -12.10 -6.97
C PHE A 112 -1.51 -11.20 -8.20
N PRO A 113 -0.70 -11.51 -9.24
CA PRO A 113 -0.68 -10.76 -10.46
C PRO A 113 -1.88 -10.95 -11.37
N ASN A 114 -2.96 -10.23 -11.08
CA ASN A 114 -3.96 -9.89 -12.08
C ASN A 114 -3.43 -8.76 -12.97
N LYS A 115 -3.04 -9.09 -14.21
CA LYS A 115 -2.78 -8.11 -15.26
C LYS A 115 -3.99 -7.16 -15.34
N PRO A 116 -3.81 -5.83 -15.30
CA PRO A 116 -4.89 -4.92 -15.66
C PRO A 116 -5.42 -5.37 -17.03
N THR A 117 -6.73 -5.63 -17.14
CA THR A 117 -7.33 -5.89 -18.45
C THR A 117 -7.00 -4.72 -19.35
N ASP A 118 -6.35 -5.00 -20.49
CA ASP A 118 -6.13 -4.01 -21.53
C ASP A 118 -7.53 -3.54 -21.95
N ALA A 119 -7.93 -2.35 -21.50
CA ALA A 119 -9.20 -1.72 -21.85
C ALA A 119 -9.08 -1.06 -23.23
#